data_AF-D9ZDR3-F1
#
_entry.id   AF-D9ZDR3-F1
#
_cell.length_a   1.000
_cell.length_b   1.000
_cell.length_c   1.000
_cell.angle_alpha   90.00
_cell.angle_beta   90.00
_cell.angle_gamma   90.00
#
_symmetry.space_group_name_H-M   'P 1'
#
loop_
_entity.id
_entity.type
_entity.pdbx_description
1 polymer ?
#
loop_
_entity_poly.entity_id
_entity_poly.type
_entity_poly.pdbx_seq_one_letter_code
_entity_poly.pdbx_strand_id
1 'polypeptide(L)'
;MFIPDNSPLFDWSVDLGEGFILGHLLTFTGVFAAIVVLWFINRGLMIKLIYNEINKVEDTKVKHVSEYKFLDRYGEIGEYMRLELKMLLRNKVCKTALRTVFLVVIAFTCILSFTEAYDGQGMKSFIMVYNFVIFGILFLSSLMSYEGNYIDGLMSRKESIYTLLRAKYILYSIAILIPLFLMIPAMVTGKLAVLSCISWAVFVAGCVYFCLFQLAVYNNRTVDLNAKMTNRQNMGTGLQNLISGAAFGVPLLMNFMLTTFFGPTVTAWILIAIGAGFILTSRFWLKNVYHRFMKRRYKNMEGFRDSRQ
;
A
#
# COMPACT_ATOMS: atom_id res chain seq x y z
N MET A 1 57.96 37.94 -32.85
CA MET A 1 57.43 36.87 -33.72
C MET A 1 57.21 35.65 -32.81
N PHE A 2 56.02 35.27 -32.35
CA PHE A 2 54.71 35.20 -33.00
C PHE A 2 53.60 35.65 -32.04
N ILE A 3 53.16 36.90 -32.14
CA ILE A 3 51.88 37.33 -31.56
C ILE A 3 51.27 38.21 -32.67
N PRO A 4 50.06 37.91 -33.14
CA PRO A 4 49.47 38.64 -34.26
C PRO A 4 49.28 40.10 -33.86
N ASP A 5 49.66 41.02 -34.75
CA ASP A 5 49.68 42.48 -34.52
C ASP A 5 48.30 43.09 -34.21
N ASN A 6 47.24 42.28 -34.17
CA ASN A 6 45.87 42.66 -33.82
C ASN A 6 45.26 41.63 -32.84
N SER A 7 45.90 41.39 -31.69
CA SER A 7 45.32 40.53 -30.65
C SER A 7 44.73 41.39 -29.53
N PRO A 8 43.39 41.46 -29.41
CA PRO A 8 42.72 42.42 -28.53
C PRO A 8 43.04 42.19 -27.04
N LEU A 9 43.45 40.98 -26.66
CA LEU A 9 43.89 40.64 -25.30
C LEU A 9 45.29 41.17 -24.97
N PHE A 10 46.19 41.20 -25.96
CA PHE A 10 47.54 41.70 -25.76
C PHE A 10 47.53 43.22 -25.70
N ASP A 11 46.82 43.86 -26.63
CA ASP A 11 46.67 45.32 -26.66
C ASP A 11 46.01 45.82 -25.36
N TRP A 12 44.97 45.13 -24.88
CA TRP A 12 44.35 45.43 -23.59
C TRP A 12 45.29 45.25 -22.39
N SER A 13 46.21 44.28 -22.44
CA SER A 13 47.18 44.04 -21.37
C SER A 13 48.30 45.11 -21.36
N VAL A 14 48.71 45.59 -22.54
CA VAL A 14 49.66 46.69 -22.70
C VAL A 14 49.04 48.00 -22.24
N ASP A 15 47.80 48.32 -22.68
CA ASP A 15 47.06 49.52 -22.27
C ASP A 15 46.79 49.55 -20.75
N LEU A 16 46.45 48.41 -20.14
CA LEU A 16 46.34 48.30 -18.68
C LEU A 16 47.69 48.59 -18.00
N GLY A 17 48.79 48.03 -18.53
CA GLY A 17 50.13 48.23 -18.02
C GLY A 17 50.59 49.70 -18.09
N GLU A 18 50.39 50.36 -19.22
CA GLU A 18 50.68 51.78 -19.38
C GLU A 18 49.80 52.65 -18.47
N GLY A 19 48.51 52.31 -18.33
CA GLY A 19 47.60 53.01 -17.43
C GLY A 19 47.95 52.87 -15.94
N PHE A 20 48.63 51.80 -15.53
CA PHE A 20 49.21 51.68 -14.18
C PHE A 20 50.45 52.54 -13.99
N ILE A 21 51.32 52.63 -15.00
CA ILE A 21 52.57 53.42 -14.96
C ILE A 21 52.27 54.93 -14.96
N LEU A 22 51.27 55.36 -15.73
CA LEU A 22 50.85 56.77 -15.85
C LEU A 22 49.93 57.24 -14.69
N GLY A 23 49.58 56.35 -13.75
CA GLY A 23 48.80 56.71 -12.56
C GLY A 23 47.34 57.07 -12.84
N HIS A 24 46.73 56.51 -13.89
CA HIS A 24 45.34 56.79 -14.21
C HIS A 24 44.40 56.16 -13.17
N LEU A 25 43.64 56.98 -12.44
CA LEU A 25 42.73 56.51 -11.37
C LEU A 25 41.73 55.45 -11.88
N LEU A 26 41.34 55.53 -13.16
CA LEU A 26 40.40 54.62 -13.81
C LEU A 26 40.88 53.17 -13.86
N THR A 27 42.16 52.91 -14.17
CA THR A 27 42.68 51.53 -14.27
C THR A 27 42.75 50.86 -12.90
N PHE A 28 43.17 51.60 -11.87
CA PHE A 28 43.12 51.15 -10.48
C PHE A 28 41.69 50.86 -10.01
N THR A 29 40.73 51.74 -10.33
CA THR A 29 39.31 51.52 -9.98
C THR A 29 38.73 50.30 -10.72
N GLY A 30 39.13 50.07 -11.97
CA GLY A 30 38.71 48.91 -12.75
C GLY A 30 39.21 47.59 -12.17
N VAL A 31 40.48 47.53 -11.75
CA VAL A 31 41.03 46.33 -11.10
C VAL A 31 40.42 46.12 -9.72
N PHE A 32 40.19 47.18 -8.95
CA PHE A 32 39.48 47.08 -7.67
C PHE A 32 38.04 46.56 -7.86
N ALA A 33 37.32 47.04 -8.88
CA ALA A 33 36.00 46.54 -9.23
C ALA A 33 36.04 45.05 -9.63
N ALA A 34 37.05 44.62 -10.40
CA ALA A 34 37.22 43.21 -10.76
C ALA A 34 37.46 42.32 -9.52
N ILE A 35 38.26 42.78 -8.56
CA ILE A 35 38.48 42.08 -7.28
C ILE A 35 37.17 41.96 -6.50
N VAL A 36 36.38 43.03 -6.42
CA VAL A 36 35.07 43.01 -5.75
C VAL A 36 34.11 42.04 -6.42
N VAL A 37 34.05 42.00 -7.76
CA VAL A 37 33.22 41.05 -8.51
C VAL A 37 33.63 39.61 -8.24
N LEU A 38 34.94 39.31 -8.31
CA LEU A 38 35.47 37.98 -8.01
C LEU A 38 35.15 37.57 -6.56
N TRP A 39 35.24 38.52 -5.62
CA TRP A 39 34.87 38.29 -4.23
C TRP A 39 33.38 37.94 -4.08
N PHE A 40 32.47 38.64 -4.76
CA PHE A 40 31.04 38.33 -4.73
C PHE A 40 30.72 36.95 -5.33
N ILE A 41 31.35 36.60 -6.46
CA ILE A 41 31.19 35.29 -7.10
C ILE A 41 31.68 34.18 -6.16
N ASN A 42 32.88 34.33 -5.60
CA ASN A 42 33.47 33.35 -4.72
C ASN A 42 32.63 33.18 -3.44
N ARG A 43 32.16 34.29 -2.85
CA ARG A 43 31.26 34.26 -1.69
C ARG A 43 29.96 33.51 -2.00
N GLY A 44 29.35 33.76 -3.16
CA GLY A 44 28.12 33.07 -3.58
C GLY A 44 28.31 31.56 -3.78
N LEU A 45 29.42 31.16 -4.39
CA LEU A 45 29.76 29.74 -4.58
C LEU A 45 30.05 29.04 -3.25
N MET A 46 30.83 29.67 -2.38
CA MET A 46 31.19 29.11 -1.08
C MET A 46 29.95 28.88 -0.21
N ILE A 47 29.02 29.85 -0.17
CA ILE A 47 27.74 29.70 0.53
C ILE A 47 26.95 28.52 -0.05
N LYS A 48 26.81 28.41 -1.38
CA LYS A 48 26.10 27.29 -2.01
C LYS A 48 26.71 25.93 -1.68
N LEU A 49 28.04 25.82 -1.72
CA LEU A 49 28.75 24.57 -1.43
C LEU A 49 28.66 24.20 0.05
N ILE A 50 28.80 25.16 0.96
CA ILE A 50 28.63 24.96 2.40
C ILE A 50 27.19 24.53 2.71
N TYR A 51 26.17 25.20 2.14
CA TYR A 51 24.77 24.77 2.31
C TYR A 51 24.54 23.35 1.79
N ASN A 52 25.16 22.97 0.67
CA ASN A 52 25.01 21.64 0.10
C ASN A 52 25.71 20.57 0.97
N GLU A 53 26.83 20.89 1.61
CA GLU A 53 27.55 19.98 2.50
C GLU A 53 26.93 19.91 3.91
N ILE A 54 26.35 21.00 4.42
CA ILE A 54 25.55 20.99 5.65
C ILE A 54 24.24 20.22 5.45
N ASN A 55 23.55 20.40 4.32
CA ASN A 55 22.34 19.63 3.99
C ASN A 55 22.61 18.15 3.67
N LYS A 56 23.88 17.74 3.53
CA LYS A 56 24.26 16.33 3.42
C LYS A 56 24.10 15.56 4.73
N VAL A 57 23.93 16.27 5.86
CA VAL A 57 23.45 15.66 7.12
C VAL A 57 21.93 15.52 7.03
N GLU A 58 21.52 14.41 6.40
CA GLU A 58 20.17 13.84 6.45
C GLU A 58 18.97 14.78 6.27
N ASP A 59 19.01 15.68 5.29
CA ASP A 59 17.77 15.96 4.57
C ASP A 59 17.53 14.82 3.57
N THR A 60 17.21 13.64 4.12
CA THR A 60 16.10 12.91 3.51
C THR A 60 14.92 13.87 3.57
N LYS A 61 14.79 14.74 2.56
CA LYS A 61 13.54 15.43 2.26
C LYS A 61 12.49 14.38 2.47
N VAL A 62 11.75 14.51 3.56
CA VAL A 62 10.73 13.57 3.98
C VAL A 62 9.79 13.54 2.80
N LYS A 63 10.00 12.56 1.90
CA LYS A 63 9.41 12.49 0.56
C LYS A 63 7.94 12.52 0.80
N HIS A 64 7.35 13.71 0.65
CA HIS A 64 5.96 14.05 0.88
C HIS A 64 5.28 12.94 1.67
N VAL A 65 5.59 12.80 2.97
CA VAL A 65 4.90 11.80 3.78
C VAL A 65 3.46 12.17 3.60
N SER A 66 2.69 11.29 2.96
CA SER A 66 1.27 11.50 2.77
C SER A 66 0.67 11.58 4.17
N GLU A 67 0.62 12.81 4.69
CA GLU A 67 -0.24 13.23 5.75
C GLU A 67 -1.62 13.14 5.17
N TYR A 68 -2.17 11.94 5.26
CA TYR A 68 -3.59 11.70 5.11
C TYR A 68 -4.29 12.39 6.29
N LYS A 69 -4.33 13.73 6.30
CA LYS A 69 -4.99 14.56 7.33
C LYS A 69 -6.46 14.19 7.53
N PHE A 70 -7.07 13.55 6.53
CA PHE A 70 -8.42 12.98 6.63
C PHE A 70 -8.55 11.89 7.70
N LEU A 71 -7.48 11.15 7.99
CA LEU A 71 -7.49 10.08 8.99
C LEU A 71 -7.34 10.60 10.42
N ASP A 72 -6.81 11.81 10.62
CA ASP A 72 -6.60 12.40 11.96
C ASP A 72 -7.93 12.64 12.69
N ARG A 73 -9.06 12.75 11.95
CA ARG A 73 -10.42 12.88 12.50
C ARG A 73 -10.89 11.63 13.26
N TYR A 74 -10.25 10.47 13.05
CA TYR A 74 -10.66 9.19 13.64
C TYR A 74 -9.84 8.80 14.89
N GLY A 75 -9.00 9.70 15.40
CA GLY A 75 -8.18 9.47 16.59
C GLY A 75 -7.24 8.28 16.43
N GLU A 76 -7.09 7.47 17.48
CA GLU A 76 -6.16 6.31 17.51
C GLU A 76 -6.45 5.29 16.38
N ILE A 77 -7.71 5.07 16.03
CA ILE A 77 -8.08 4.15 14.93
C ILE A 77 -7.63 4.72 13.58
N GLY A 78 -7.71 6.04 13.42
CA GLY A 78 -7.20 6.77 12.26
C GLY A 78 -5.70 6.62 12.08
N GLU A 79 -4.94 6.70 13.16
CA GLU A 79 -3.49 6.48 13.16
C GLU A 79 -3.15 5.05 12.71
N TYR A 80 -3.81 4.03 13.27
CA TYR A 80 -3.61 2.64 12.85
C TYR A 80 -4.00 2.41 11.39
N MET A 81 -5.10 3.00 10.90
CA MET A 81 -5.47 2.93 9.48
C MET A 81 -4.40 3.60 8.59
N ARG A 82 -3.83 4.72 9.04
CA ARG A 82 -2.75 5.43 8.33
C ARG A 82 -1.47 4.58 8.26
N LEU A 83 -1.11 3.92 9.36
CA LEU A 83 0.03 3.01 9.41
C LEU A 83 -0.17 1.81 8.47
N GLU A 84 -1.35 1.21 8.48
CA GLU A 84 -1.70 0.09 7.60
C GLU A 84 -1.66 0.50 6.13
N LEU A 85 -2.24 1.66 5.78
CA LEU A 85 -2.19 2.19 4.41
C LEU A 85 -0.75 2.47 3.95
N LYS A 86 0.08 3.05 4.83
CA LYS A 86 1.50 3.25 4.55
C LYS A 86 2.22 1.92 4.33
N MET A 87 1.94 0.90 5.13
CA MET A 87 2.51 -0.44 4.96
C MET A 87 2.16 -1.01 3.58
N LEU A 88 0.88 -0.92 3.19
CA LEU A 88 0.39 -1.41 1.90
C LEU A 88 1.10 -0.74 0.70
N LEU A 89 1.32 0.57 0.78
CA LEU A 89 1.88 1.38 -0.32
C LEU A 89 3.42 1.44 -0.33
N ARG A 90 4.07 1.33 0.82
CA ARG A 90 5.53 1.47 0.96
C ARG A 90 6.25 0.14 0.75
N ASN A 91 5.71 -0.97 1.25
CA ASN A 91 6.43 -2.24 1.30
C ASN A 91 6.34 -3.02 -0.02
N LYS A 92 7.43 -3.71 -0.38
CA LYS A 92 7.54 -4.42 -1.65
C LYS A 92 6.57 -5.60 -1.75
N VAL A 93 6.43 -6.37 -0.67
CA VAL A 93 5.50 -7.51 -0.61
C VAL A 93 4.05 -7.04 -0.80
N CYS A 94 3.60 -6.09 0.01
CA CYS A 94 2.23 -5.58 -0.07
C CYS A 94 1.92 -4.90 -1.41
N LYS A 95 2.86 -4.09 -1.95
CA LYS A 95 2.71 -3.48 -3.27
C LYS A 95 2.69 -4.53 -4.40
N THR A 96 3.39 -5.66 -4.23
CA THR A 96 3.35 -6.75 -5.21
C THR A 96 2.03 -7.49 -5.10
N ALA A 97 1.55 -7.81 -3.90
CA ALA A 97 0.22 -8.37 -3.68
C ALA A 97 -0.90 -7.49 -4.27
N LEU A 98 -0.86 -6.17 -4.04
CA LEU A 98 -1.81 -5.23 -4.64
C LEU A 98 -1.76 -5.27 -6.18
N ARG A 99 -0.56 -5.27 -6.78
CA ARG A 99 -0.39 -5.38 -8.23
C ARG A 99 -0.91 -6.71 -8.78
N THR A 100 -0.68 -7.81 -8.07
CA THR A 100 -1.19 -9.13 -8.44
C THR A 100 -2.72 -9.16 -8.39
N VAL A 101 -3.35 -8.65 -7.33
CA VAL A 101 -4.82 -8.58 -7.27
C VAL A 101 -5.37 -7.73 -8.42
N PHE A 102 -4.78 -6.56 -8.66
CA PHE A 102 -5.23 -5.66 -9.71
C PHE A 102 -5.14 -6.32 -11.11
N LEU A 103 -4.00 -6.96 -11.42
CA LEU A 103 -3.79 -7.66 -12.68
C LEU A 103 -4.79 -8.81 -12.85
N VAL A 104 -4.95 -9.64 -11.82
CA VAL A 104 -5.82 -10.82 -11.85
C VAL A 104 -7.29 -10.41 -12.02
N VAL A 105 -7.77 -9.42 -11.24
CA VAL A 105 -9.16 -8.94 -11.34
C VAL A 105 -9.43 -8.33 -12.71
N ILE A 106 -8.49 -7.56 -13.26
CA ILE A 106 -8.63 -7.01 -14.62
C ILE A 106 -8.66 -8.12 -15.66
N ALA A 107 -7.73 -9.08 -15.59
CA ALA A 107 -7.67 -10.19 -16.54
C ALA A 107 -8.99 -10.97 -16.55
N PHE A 108 -9.52 -11.34 -15.38
CA PHE A 108 -10.81 -12.03 -15.28
C PHE A 108 -12.00 -11.19 -15.71
N THR A 109 -12.00 -9.88 -15.41
CA THR A 109 -13.04 -8.96 -15.86
C THR A 109 -13.04 -8.82 -17.38
N CYS A 110 -11.86 -8.72 -18.01
CA CYS A 110 -11.71 -8.67 -19.46
C CYS A 110 -12.14 -9.98 -20.12
N ILE A 111 -11.73 -11.14 -19.58
CA ILE A 111 -12.15 -12.45 -20.09
C ILE A 111 -13.67 -12.57 -20.05
N LEU A 112 -14.31 -12.20 -18.94
CA LEU A 112 -15.76 -12.19 -18.85
C LEU A 112 -16.40 -11.24 -19.87
N SER A 113 -15.84 -10.04 -20.02
CA SER A 113 -16.39 -9.02 -20.91
C SER A 113 -16.29 -9.43 -22.39
N PHE A 114 -15.15 -9.93 -22.85
CA PHE A 114 -14.85 -10.12 -24.27
C PHE A 114 -15.00 -11.57 -24.77
N THR A 115 -15.08 -12.57 -23.89
CA THR A 115 -15.16 -13.98 -24.30
C THR A 115 -16.53 -14.59 -23.97
N GLU A 116 -17.07 -15.41 -24.87
CA GLU A 116 -18.33 -16.16 -24.68
C GLU A 116 -18.11 -17.59 -24.16
N ALA A 117 -16.89 -18.11 -24.25
CA ALA A 117 -16.53 -19.45 -23.76
C ALA A 117 -16.82 -19.66 -22.25
N TYR A 118 -16.93 -18.59 -21.48
CA TYR A 118 -17.17 -18.63 -20.03
C TYR A 118 -18.57 -18.12 -19.65
N ASP A 119 -19.53 -18.13 -20.59
CA ASP A 119 -20.85 -17.54 -20.37
C ASP A 119 -21.79 -18.40 -19.49
N GLY A 120 -21.37 -19.62 -19.13
CA GLY A 120 -22.11 -20.50 -18.23
C GLY A 120 -22.37 -19.85 -16.86
N GLN A 121 -23.61 -19.95 -16.37
CA GLN A 121 -24.05 -19.31 -15.12
C GLN A 121 -23.16 -19.65 -13.91
N GLY A 122 -22.69 -20.89 -13.81
CA GLY A 122 -21.76 -21.33 -12.76
C GLY A 122 -20.38 -20.68 -12.89
N MET A 123 -19.87 -20.51 -14.11
CA MET A 123 -18.55 -19.92 -14.35
C MET A 123 -18.55 -18.41 -14.10
N LYS A 124 -19.59 -17.70 -14.53
CA LYS A 124 -19.81 -16.28 -14.20
C LYS A 124 -19.81 -16.06 -12.69
N SER A 125 -20.54 -16.91 -11.97
CA SER A 125 -20.62 -16.86 -10.50
C SER A 125 -19.26 -17.16 -9.86
N PHE A 126 -18.54 -18.17 -10.36
CA PHE A 126 -17.19 -18.51 -9.87
C PHE A 126 -16.21 -17.34 -10.03
N ILE A 127 -16.10 -16.75 -11.22
CA ILE A 127 -15.17 -15.66 -11.50
C ILE A 127 -15.50 -14.43 -10.65
N MET A 128 -16.80 -14.18 -10.46
CA MET A 128 -17.30 -13.12 -9.59
C MET A 128 -16.91 -13.34 -8.12
N VAL A 129 -17.16 -14.52 -7.55
CA VAL A 129 -16.74 -14.88 -6.19
C VAL A 129 -15.23 -14.68 -6.05
N TYR A 130 -14.48 -15.19 -7.02
CA TYR A 130 -13.03 -15.17 -7.03
C TYR A 130 -12.48 -13.76 -6.99
N ASN A 131 -12.98 -12.84 -7.83
CA ASN A 131 -12.49 -11.46 -7.89
C ASN A 131 -12.67 -10.70 -6.56
N PHE A 132 -13.75 -10.96 -5.81
CA PHE A 132 -13.94 -10.33 -4.50
C PHE A 132 -13.16 -11.05 -3.37
N VAL A 133 -13.12 -12.38 -3.38
CA VAL A 133 -12.50 -13.17 -2.31
C VAL A 133 -10.97 -13.14 -2.39
N ILE A 134 -10.38 -13.14 -3.59
CA ILE A 134 -8.91 -13.14 -3.76
C ILE A 134 -8.25 -11.92 -3.11
N PHE A 135 -8.92 -10.77 -3.15
CA PHE A 135 -8.48 -9.56 -2.45
C PHE A 135 -8.41 -9.82 -0.94
N GLY A 136 -9.46 -10.41 -0.37
CA GLY A 136 -9.49 -10.78 1.06
C GLY A 136 -8.40 -11.78 1.42
N ILE A 137 -8.25 -12.86 0.65
CA ILE A 137 -7.28 -13.93 0.96
C ILE A 137 -5.85 -13.39 0.95
N LEU A 138 -5.44 -12.62 -0.07
CA LEU A 138 -4.05 -12.19 -0.17
C LEU A 138 -3.60 -11.25 0.95
N PHE A 139 -4.51 -10.43 1.50
CA PHE A 139 -4.17 -9.51 2.59
C PHE A 139 -4.51 -10.05 3.98
N LEU A 140 -5.70 -10.65 4.17
CA LEU A 140 -6.15 -11.09 5.49
C LEU A 140 -5.63 -12.49 5.86
N SER A 141 -5.17 -13.31 4.92
CA SER A 141 -4.56 -14.61 5.28
C SER A 141 -3.30 -14.41 6.13
N SER A 142 -2.55 -13.34 5.86
CA SER A 142 -1.33 -12.96 6.60
C SER A 142 -1.54 -11.77 7.56
N LEU A 143 -2.75 -11.58 8.09
CA LEU A 143 -3.20 -10.34 8.77
C LEU A 143 -2.30 -9.81 9.89
N MET A 144 -1.66 -10.70 10.67
CA MET A 144 -0.75 -10.35 11.78
C MET A 144 0.72 -10.65 11.48
N SER A 145 1.01 -11.30 10.35
CA SER A 145 2.38 -11.65 9.99
C SER A 145 3.21 -10.42 9.63
N TYR A 146 2.57 -9.36 9.11
CA TYR A 146 3.24 -8.13 8.69
C TYR A 146 3.72 -7.29 9.88
N GLU A 147 2.96 -7.29 10.98
CA GLU A 147 3.32 -6.68 12.27
C GLU A 147 4.29 -7.56 13.06
N GLY A 148 4.52 -8.77 12.57
CA GLY A 148 5.33 -9.80 13.19
C GLY A 148 6.71 -9.31 13.64
N ASN A 149 7.30 -8.29 12.99
CA ASN A 149 8.61 -7.70 13.32
C ASN A 149 8.61 -6.75 14.53
N TYR A 150 7.48 -6.16 14.87
CA TYR A 150 7.35 -5.18 15.97
C TYR A 150 6.19 -5.52 16.91
N ILE A 151 5.71 -6.76 16.85
CA ILE A 151 4.57 -7.25 17.62
C ILE A 151 4.80 -7.13 19.13
N ASP A 152 6.05 -7.25 19.60
CA ASP A 152 6.42 -7.12 21.01
C ASP A 152 6.11 -5.72 21.55
N GLY A 153 6.37 -4.69 20.73
CA GLY A 153 6.03 -3.30 21.05
C GLY A 153 4.52 -3.04 21.05
N LEU A 154 3.79 -3.63 20.10
CA LEU A 154 2.33 -3.56 20.08
C LEU A 154 1.72 -4.23 21.32
N MET A 155 2.27 -5.37 21.75
CA MET A 155 1.78 -6.14 22.89
C MET A 155 1.95 -5.45 24.25
N SER A 156 2.83 -4.44 24.33
CA SER A 156 3.05 -3.64 25.54
C SER A 156 1.81 -2.83 25.94
N ARG A 157 1.01 -2.39 24.97
CA ARG A 157 -0.25 -1.66 25.22
C ARG A 157 -1.45 -2.60 25.09
N LYS A 158 -2.36 -2.58 26.08
CA LYS A 158 -3.50 -3.52 26.13
C LYS A 158 -4.55 -3.30 25.03
N GLU A 159 -4.74 -2.06 24.58
CA GLU A 159 -5.82 -1.71 23.63
C GLU A 159 -5.36 -1.63 22.15
N SER A 160 -4.06 -1.55 21.90
CA SER A 160 -3.45 -1.39 20.57
C SER A 160 -3.86 -2.47 19.56
N ILE A 161 -4.02 -3.72 20.02
CA ILE A 161 -4.33 -4.85 19.13
C ILE A 161 -5.79 -4.81 18.72
N TYR A 162 -6.70 -4.43 19.62
CA TYR A 162 -8.12 -4.31 19.28
C TYR A 162 -8.34 -3.14 18.30
N THR A 163 -7.69 -1.99 18.55
CA THR A 163 -7.74 -0.83 17.65
C THR A 163 -7.10 -1.12 16.29
N LEU A 164 -5.99 -1.87 16.25
CA LEU A 164 -5.37 -2.37 15.01
C LEU A 164 -6.32 -3.31 14.23
N LEU A 165 -6.91 -4.31 14.87
CA LEU A 165 -7.85 -5.24 14.20
C LEU A 165 -9.05 -4.50 13.63
N ARG A 166 -9.58 -3.53 14.38
CA ARG A 166 -10.68 -2.68 13.92
C ARG A 166 -10.28 -1.79 12.74
N ALA A 167 -9.09 -1.19 12.78
CA ALA A 167 -8.55 -0.38 11.69
C ALA A 167 -8.39 -1.20 10.41
N LYS A 168 -7.82 -2.41 10.51
CA LYS A 168 -7.69 -3.34 9.38
C LYS A 168 -9.05 -3.69 8.79
N TYR A 169 -10.03 -4.04 9.63
CA TYR A 169 -11.38 -4.36 9.15
C TYR A 169 -12.01 -3.22 8.36
N ILE A 170 -11.95 -1.99 8.87
CA ILE A 170 -12.50 -0.80 8.21
C ILE A 170 -11.75 -0.53 6.89
N LEU A 171 -10.42 -0.57 6.90
CA LEU A 171 -9.60 -0.31 5.73
C LEU A 171 -9.88 -1.33 4.62
N TYR A 172 -9.89 -2.62 4.93
CA TYR A 172 -10.15 -3.66 3.93
C TYR A 172 -11.61 -3.65 3.46
N SER A 173 -12.56 -3.31 4.33
CA SER A 173 -13.97 -3.15 3.94
C SER A 173 -14.17 -1.97 2.99
N ILE A 174 -13.36 -0.90 3.10
CA ILE A 174 -13.35 0.19 2.10
C ILE A 174 -12.61 -0.27 0.84
N ALA A 175 -11.52 -1.01 0.99
CA ALA A 175 -10.70 -1.44 -0.14
C ALA A 175 -11.41 -2.45 -1.06
N ILE A 176 -12.47 -3.14 -0.60
CA ILE A 176 -13.33 -3.96 -1.47
C ILE A 176 -14.05 -3.15 -2.55
N LEU A 177 -14.15 -1.83 -2.40
CA LEU A 177 -14.66 -0.96 -3.46
C LEU A 177 -13.74 -0.98 -4.68
N ILE A 178 -12.44 -1.23 -4.52
CA ILE A 178 -11.48 -1.32 -5.63
C ILE A 178 -11.86 -2.43 -6.63
N PRO A 179 -11.98 -3.72 -6.22
CA PRO A 179 -12.45 -4.76 -7.13
C PRO A 179 -13.87 -4.51 -7.64
N LEU A 180 -14.75 -3.87 -6.86
CA LEU A 180 -16.09 -3.48 -7.33
C LEU A 180 -16.02 -2.48 -8.50
N PHE A 181 -15.17 -1.45 -8.41
CA PHE A 181 -14.95 -0.50 -9.49
C PHE A 181 -14.30 -1.17 -10.71
N LEU A 182 -13.34 -2.07 -10.50
CA LEU A 182 -12.70 -2.80 -11.59
C LEU A 182 -13.65 -3.71 -12.35
N MET A 183 -14.71 -4.20 -11.70
CA MET A 183 -15.73 -5.04 -12.35
C MET A 183 -16.81 -4.25 -13.12
N ILE A 184 -16.78 -2.91 -13.12
CA ILE A 184 -17.75 -2.08 -13.86
C ILE A 184 -17.84 -2.42 -15.35
N PRO A 185 -16.74 -2.60 -16.10
CA PRO A 185 -16.82 -2.96 -17.52
C PRO A 185 -17.59 -4.27 -17.77
N ALA A 186 -17.46 -5.27 -16.89
CA ALA A 186 -18.22 -6.52 -16.99
C ALA A 186 -19.71 -6.35 -16.63
N MET A 187 -20.06 -5.33 -15.85
CA MET A 187 -21.47 -4.96 -15.60
C MET A 187 -22.08 -4.21 -16.80
N VAL A 188 -21.31 -3.31 -17.44
CA VAL A 188 -21.76 -2.52 -18.60
C VAL A 188 -22.02 -3.41 -19.82
N THR A 189 -21.23 -4.46 -20.00
CA THR A 189 -21.44 -5.46 -21.06
C THR A 189 -22.68 -6.35 -20.84
N GLY A 190 -23.43 -6.17 -19.73
CA GLY A 190 -24.68 -6.87 -19.45
C GLY A 190 -24.52 -8.34 -19.06
N LYS A 191 -23.29 -8.87 -19.03
CA LYS A 191 -23.00 -10.26 -18.68
C LYS A 191 -23.13 -10.55 -17.19
N LEU A 192 -22.97 -9.52 -16.34
CA LEU A 192 -23.13 -9.60 -14.89
C LEU A 192 -24.21 -8.65 -14.38
N ALA A 193 -25.11 -9.16 -13.55
CA ALA A 193 -26.09 -8.34 -12.86
C ALA A 193 -25.43 -7.49 -11.76
N VAL A 194 -25.73 -6.19 -11.75
CA VAL A 194 -25.23 -5.24 -10.74
C VAL A 194 -25.61 -5.68 -9.32
N LEU A 195 -26.82 -6.22 -9.15
CA LEU A 195 -27.31 -6.74 -7.87
C LEU A 195 -26.41 -7.85 -7.31
N SER A 196 -25.94 -8.76 -8.18
CA SER A 196 -25.03 -9.83 -7.78
C SER A 196 -23.67 -9.27 -7.37
N CYS A 197 -23.16 -8.21 -8.02
CA CYS A 197 -21.89 -7.55 -7.66
C CYS A 197 -21.95 -6.94 -6.27
N ILE A 198 -23.02 -6.19 -6.00
CA ILE A 198 -23.24 -5.57 -4.69
C ILE A 198 -23.41 -6.65 -3.62
N SER A 199 -24.16 -7.70 -3.93
CA SER A 199 -24.38 -8.83 -3.04
C SER A 199 -23.07 -9.51 -2.62
N TRP A 200 -22.21 -9.82 -3.60
CA TRP A 200 -20.90 -10.40 -3.32
C TRP A 200 -19.97 -9.47 -2.54
N ALA A 201 -19.95 -8.17 -2.85
CA ALA A 201 -19.15 -7.21 -2.09
C ALA A 201 -19.58 -7.15 -0.62
N VAL A 202 -20.89 -7.07 -0.34
CA VAL A 202 -21.43 -7.04 1.02
C VAL A 202 -21.20 -8.37 1.74
N PHE A 203 -21.39 -9.49 1.05
CA PHE A 203 -21.18 -10.82 1.62
C PHE A 203 -19.71 -11.05 1.98
N VAL A 204 -18.76 -10.65 1.13
CA VAL A 204 -17.33 -10.80 1.39
C VAL A 204 -16.87 -9.91 2.54
N ALA A 205 -17.31 -8.64 2.58
CA ALA A 205 -16.99 -7.72 3.67
C ALA A 205 -17.56 -8.17 5.03
N GLY A 206 -18.64 -8.96 5.04
CA GLY A 206 -19.22 -9.55 6.24
C GLY A 206 -18.65 -10.94 6.54
N CYS A 207 -19.16 -11.95 5.85
CA CYS A 207 -18.97 -13.36 6.17
C CYS A 207 -17.56 -13.86 5.88
N VAL A 208 -16.99 -13.51 4.72
CA VAL A 208 -15.64 -13.98 4.34
C VAL A 208 -14.58 -13.32 5.20
N TYR A 209 -14.71 -12.02 5.47
CA TYR A 209 -13.79 -11.33 6.39
C TYR A 209 -13.92 -11.88 7.80
N PHE A 210 -15.12 -12.16 8.30
CA PHE A 210 -15.28 -12.87 9.56
C PHE A 210 -14.39 -14.12 9.58
N CYS A 211 -14.53 -15.02 8.60
CA CYS A 211 -13.73 -16.26 8.45
C CYS A 211 -12.20 -16.03 8.39
N LEU A 212 -11.77 -15.03 7.63
CA LEU A 212 -10.34 -14.73 7.47
C LEU A 212 -9.76 -14.08 8.74
N PHE A 213 -10.54 -13.32 9.51
CA PHE A 213 -10.07 -12.74 10.76
C PHE A 213 -9.82 -13.79 11.85
N GLN A 214 -10.41 -15.00 11.81
CA GLN A 214 -9.98 -16.05 12.75
C GLN A 214 -8.56 -16.54 12.48
N LEU A 215 -8.02 -16.37 11.26
CA LEU A 215 -6.61 -16.69 10.98
C LEU A 215 -5.66 -15.84 11.80
N ALA A 216 -6.04 -14.61 12.14
CA ALA A 216 -5.24 -13.75 13.01
C ALA A 216 -4.86 -14.43 14.33
N VAL A 217 -5.71 -15.34 14.84
CA VAL A 217 -5.46 -16.08 16.09
C VAL A 217 -4.42 -17.19 15.93
N TYR A 218 -4.38 -17.84 14.76
CA TYR A 218 -3.55 -19.03 14.51
C TYR A 218 -2.26 -18.72 13.74
N ASN A 219 -2.20 -17.56 13.12
CA ASN A 219 -1.04 -17.13 12.38
C ASN A 219 0.07 -16.72 13.35
N ASN A 220 1.18 -17.46 13.27
CA ASN A 220 2.33 -17.39 14.16
C ASN A 220 3.64 -17.33 13.38
N ARG A 221 3.61 -16.94 12.09
CA ARG A 221 4.79 -16.75 11.25
C ARG A 221 4.89 -15.30 10.81
N THR A 222 6.06 -14.69 10.95
CA THR A 222 6.35 -13.34 10.47
C THR A 222 6.56 -13.34 8.96
N VAL A 223 6.17 -12.26 8.30
CA VAL A 223 6.45 -12.02 6.89
C VAL A 223 7.47 -10.90 6.80
N ASP A 224 8.61 -11.19 6.17
CA ASP A 224 9.58 -10.14 5.87
C ASP A 224 9.04 -9.19 4.79
N LEU A 225 8.90 -7.93 5.17
CA LEU A 225 8.31 -6.86 4.35
C LEU A 225 9.18 -6.46 3.15
N ASN A 226 10.49 -6.75 3.23
CA ASN A 226 11.48 -6.40 2.21
C ASN A 226 11.91 -7.58 1.32
N ALA A 227 11.53 -8.82 1.67
CA ALA A 227 11.82 -9.99 0.87
C ALA A 227 11.16 -9.91 -0.52
N LYS A 228 11.82 -10.48 -1.53
CA LYS A 228 11.17 -10.71 -2.84
C LYS A 228 10.09 -11.78 -2.64
N MET A 229 8.88 -11.52 -3.12
CA MET A 229 7.72 -12.44 -3.04
C MET A 229 7.99 -13.84 -3.61
N THR A 230 9.05 -14.00 -4.42
CA THR A 230 9.54 -15.28 -4.97
C THR A 230 10.18 -16.19 -3.93
N ASN A 231 10.66 -15.65 -2.80
CA ASN A 231 11.12 -16.48 -1.70
C ASN A 231 9.88 -16.98 -0.97
N ARG A 232 9.36 -18.12 -1.43
CA ARG A 232 8.26 -18.86 -0.83
C ARG A 232 8.74 -19.43 0.51
N GLN A 233 9.06 -18.55 1.47
CA GLN A 233 8.91 -18.90 2.87
C GLN A 233 7.49 -19.41 2.98
N ASN A 234 7.32 -20.65 3.42
CA ASN A 234 6.06 -21.39 3.46
C ASN A 234 4.98 -20.55 4.16
N MET A 235 4.30 -19.73 3.35
CA MET A 235 3.24 -18.83 3.77
C MET A 235 2.01 -19.70 3.93
N GLY A 236 1.88 -20.29 5.11
CA GLY A 236 0.73 -21.08 5.47
C GLY A 236 1.11 -22.38 6.13
N THR A 237 0.94 -22.42 7.46
CA THR A 237 0.61 -23.66 8.15
C THR A 237 -0.52 -24.35 7.38
N GLY A 238 -0.61 -25.69 7.34
CA GLY A 238 -1.71 -26.40 6.65
C GLY A 238 -3.11 -25.89 7.04
N LEU A 239 -3.25 -25.40 8.28
CA LEU A 239 -4.45 -24.74 8.79
C LEU A 239 -4.80 -23.41 8.06
N GLN A 240 -3.80 -22.61 7.68
CA GLN A 240 -4.00 -21.35 6.96
C GLN A 240 -4.49 -21.57 5.54
N ASN A 241 -3.91 -22.56 4.85
CA ASN A 241 -4.37 -22.96 3.52
C ASN A 241 -5.77 -23.58 3.57
N LEU A 242 -6.07 -24.36 4.61
CA LEU A 242 -7.41 -24.92 4.81
C LEU A 242 -8.45 -23.83 5.04
N ILE A 243 -8.20 -22.86 5.92
CA ILE A 243 -9.15 -21.79 6.20
C ILE A 243 -9.27 -20.82 5.02
N SER A 244 -8.18 -20.52 4.30
CA SER A 244 -8.24 -19.71 3.08
C SER A 244 -9.01 -20.45 1.97
N GLY A 245 -8.82 -21.77 1.85
CA GLY A 245 -9.58 -22.63 0.96
C GLY A 245 -11.06 -22.70 1.34
N ALA A 246 -11.38 -22.82 2.63
CA ALA A 246 -12.75 -22.78 3.13
C ALA A 246 -13.41 -21.40 2.90
N ALA A 247 -12.66 -20.31 3.09
CA ALA A 247 -13.13 -18.95 2.83
C ALA A 247 -13.48 -18.71 1.34
N PHE A 248 -12.91 -19.49 0.43
CA PHE A 248 -13.28 -19.48 -1.00
C PHE A 248 -14.37 -20.52 -1.33
N GLY A 249 -14.26 -21.74 -0.82
CA GLY A 249 -15.16 -22.85 -1.14
C GLY A 249 -16.55 -22.73 -0.52
N VAL A 250 -16.64 -22.28 0.74
CA VAL A 250 -17.92 -22.15 1.45
C VAL A 250 -18.87 -21.16 0.76
N PRO A 251 -18.43 -19.95 0.37
CA PRO A 251 -19.30 -19.03 -0.36
C PRO A 251 -19.76 -19.59 -1.70
N LEU A 252 -18.90 -20.33 -2.40
CA LEU A 252 -19.22 -20.88 -3.71
C LEU A 252 -20.26 -22.00 -3.63
N LEU A 253 -20.08 -22.92 -2.68
CA LEU A 253 -21.07 -23.97 -2.39
C LEU A 253 -22.41 -23.37 -1.95
N MET A 254 -22.35 -22.36 -1.09
CA MET A 254 -23.55 -21.64 -0.64
C MET A 254 -24.28 -20.98 -1.81
N ASN A 255 -23.56 -20.29 -2.70
CA ASN A 255 -24.18 -19.68 -3.88
C ASN A 255 -24.76 -20.73 -4.82
N PHE A 256 -24.07 -21.84 -5.06
CA PHE A 256 -24.58 -22.92 -5.89
C PHE A 256 -25.88 -23.51 -5.34
N MET A 257 -25.91 -23.85 -4.04
CA MET A 257 -27.13 -24.35 -3.39
C MET A 257 -28.27 -23.34 -3.47
N LEU A 258 -28.04 -22.08 -3.08
CA LEU A 258 -29.09 -21.06 -3.07
C LEU A 258 -29.64 -20.76 -4.48
N THR A 259 -28.76 -20.71 -5.49
CA THR A 259 -29.19 -20.47 -6.88
C THR A 259 -30.00 -21.63 -7.44
N THR A 260 -29.70 -22.88 -7.08
CA THR A 260 -30.49 -24.05 -7.47
C THR A 260 -31.88 -24.06 -6.84
N PHE A 261 -32.01 -23.66 -5.56
CA PHE A 261 -33.29 -23.72 -4.85
C PHE A 261 -34.18 -22.48 -5.02
N PHE A 262 -33.60 -21.27 -5.05
CA PHE A 262 -34.34 -20.01 -4.97
C PHE A 262 -34.14 -19.09 -6.18
N GLY A 263 -33.27 -19.48 -7.12
CA GLY A 263 -32.93 -18.66 -8.28
C GLY A 263 -31.94 -17.51 -7.98
N PRO A 264 -31.39 -16.87 -9.02
CA PRO A 264 -30.25 -15.96 -8.89
C PRO A 264 -30.57 -14.63 -8.18
N THR A 265 -31.78 -14.09 -8.36
CA THR A 265 -32.19 -12.80 -7.77
C THR A 265 -32.45 -12.90 -6.27
N VAL A 266 -33.19 -13.94 -5.83
CA VAL A 266 -33.46 -14.18 -4.42
C VAL A 266 -32.17 -14.52 -3.67
N THR A 267 -31.29 -15.32 -4.29
CA THR A 267 -29.96 -15.62 -3.75
C THR A 267 -29.17 -14.35 -3.46
N ALA A 268 -29.16 -13.38 -4.39
CA ALA A 268 -28.44 -12.13 -4.19
C ALA A 268 -28.95 -11.35 -2.96
N TRP A 269 -30.27 -11.31 -2.74
CA TRP A 269 -30.85 -10.67 -1.56
C TRP A 269 -30.51 -11.39 -0.25
N ILE A 270 -30.51 -12.73 -0.25
CA ILE A 270 -30.12 -13.52 0.92
C ILE A 270 -28.65 -13.27 1.28
N LEU A 271 -27.75 -13.22 0.28
CA LEU A 271 -26.34 -12.92 0.50
C LEU A 271 -26.14 -11.50 1.06
N ILE A 272 -26.92 -10.51 0.60
CA ILE A 272 -26.89 -9.15 1.16
C ILE A 272 -27.33 -9.17 2.63
N ALA A 273 -28.43 -9.85 2.94
CA ALA A 273 -28.95 -9.92 4.31
C ALA A 273 -27.93 -10.55 5.27
N ILE A 274 -27.29 -11.64 4.86
CA ILE A 274 -26.27 -12.32 5.65
C ILE A 274 -25.02 -11.44 5.80
N GLY A 275 -24.52 -10.89 4.69
CA GLY A 275 -23.35 -10.01 4.70
C GLY A 275 -23.56 -8.79 5.59
N ALA A 276 -24.71 -8.11 5.46
CA ALA A 276 -25.08 -6.97 6.28
C ALA A 276 -25.18 -7.36 7.77
N GLY A 277 -25.76 -8.52 8.10
CA GLY A 277 -25.80 -9.03 9.47
C GLY A 277 -24.41 -9.21 10.09
N PHE A 278 -23.45 -9.76 9.32
CA PHE A 278 -22.06 -9.90 9.76
C PHE A 278 -21.30 -8.57 9.87
N ILE A 279 -21.61 -7.60 9.01
CA ILE A 279 -21.04 -6.24 9.08
C ILE A 279 -21.56 -5.52 10.33
N LEU A 280 -22.86 -5.59 10.62
CA LEU A 280 -23.45 -4.98 11.82
C LEU A 280 -22.90 -5.61 13.11
N THR A 281 -22.69 -6.92 13.11
CA THR A 281 -22.12 -7.66 14.24
C THR A 281 -20.59 -7.58 14.32
N SER A 282 -19.93 -6.82 13.43
CA SER A 282 -18.46 -6.66 13.38
C SER A 282 -17.80 -6.38 14.71
N ARG A 283 -18.39 -5.46 15.49
CA ARG A 283 -17.85 -5.10 16.81
C ARG A 283 -17.78 -6.29 17.77
N PHE A 284 -18.77 -7.18 17.74
CA PHE A 284 -18.85 -8.35 18.63
C PHE A 284 -17.86 -9.42 18.23
N TRP A 285 -17.81 -9.80 16.94
CA TRP A 285 -16.90 -10.85 16.52
C TRP A 285 -15.44 -10.41 16.50
N LEU A 286 -15.12 -9.14 16.19
CA LEU A 286 -13.77 -8.59 16.34
C LEU A 286 -13.30 -8.67 17.80
N LYS A 287 -14.20 -8.37 18.76
CA LYS A 287 -13.90 -8.49 20.18
C LYS A 287 -13.65 -9.96 20.57
N ASN A 288 -14.39 -10.91 20.02
CA ASN A 288 -14.15 -12.34 20.25
C ASN A 288 -12.80 -12.81 19.69
N VAL A 289 -12.45 -12.39 18.46
CA VAL A 289 -11.15 -12.66 17.84
C VAL A 289 -10.03 -12.10 18.71
N TYR A 290 -10.17 -10.86 19.20
CA TYR A 290 -9.22 -10.23 20.12
C TYR A 290 -9.03 -11.04 21.41
N HIS A 291 -10.10 -11.46 22.10
CA HIS A 291 -9.98 -12.24 23.34
C HIS A 291 -9.25 -13.56 23.12
N ARG A 292 -9.56 -14.24 22.01
CA ARG A 292 -8.87 -15.48 21.63
C ARG A 292 -7.40 -15.25 21.30
N PHE A 293 -7.09 -14.18 20.58
CA PHE A 293 -5.72 -13.78 20.28
C PHE A 293 -4.94 -13.53 21.58
N MET A 294 -5.51 -12.76 22.50
CA MET A 294 -4.91 -12.47 23.81
C MET A 294 -4.68 -13.73 24.66
N LYS A 295 -5.60 -14.70 24.62
CA LYS A 295 -5.44 -16.00 25.32
C LYS A 295 -4.24 -16.80 24.78
N ARG A 296 -3.89 -16.64 23.50
CA ARG A 296 -2.78 -17.33 22.83
C ARG A 296 -1.53 -16.47 22.65
N ARG A 297 -1.48 -15.27 23.23
CA ARG A 297 -0.43 -14.28 22.97
C ARG A 297 0.98 -14.84 23.06
N TYR A 298 1.28 -15.64 24.08
CA TYR A 298 2.64 -16.14 24.33
C TYR A 298 3.11 -17.07 23.22
N LYS A 299 2.24 -18.01 22.81
CA LYS A 299 2.53 -18.94 21.70
C LYS A 299 2.69 -18.22 20.37
N ASN A 300 1.89 -17.17 20.13
CA ASN A 300 2.00 -16.38 18.91
C ASN A 300 3.29 -15.54 18.91
N MET A 301 3.64 -14.91 20.04
CA MET A 301 4.88 -14.16 20.20
C MET A 301 6.12 -15.05 20.05
N GLU A 302 6.11 -16.24 20.65
CA GLU A 302 7.18 -17.23 20.48
C GLU A 302 7.33 -17.62 19.02
N GLY A 303 6.24 -17.96 18.32
CA GLY A 303 6.27 -18.28 16.90
C GLY A 303 6.78 -17.13 16.03
N PHE A 304 6.40 -15.88 16.34
CA PHE A 304 6.90 -14.72 15.62
C PHE A 304 8.39 -14.46 15.88
N ARG A 305 8.90 -14.76 17.08
CA ARG A 305 10.33 -14.60 17.38
C ARG A 305 11.17 -15.69 16.71
N ASP A 306 10.67 -16.92 16.72
CA ASP A 306 11.30 -18.07 16.06
C ASP A 306 11.39 -17.89 14.54
N SER A 307 10.36 -17.32 13.90
CA SER A 307 10.37 -17.09 12.45
C SER A 307 11.21 -15.89 11.97
N ARG A 308 11.76 -15.09 12.88
CA ARG A 308 12.67 -13.98 12.55
C ARG A 308 14.14 -14.40 12.52
N GLN A 309 14.49 -15.51 13.18
CA GLN A 309 15.83 -16.09 13.16
C GLN A 309 16.11 -16.78 11.83
#